data_AF-A0A117PIG6-F1
#
_entry.id   AF-A0A117PIG6-F1
#
_cell.length_a   1.000
_cell.length_b   1.000
_cell.length_c   1.000
_cell.angle_alpha   90.00
_cell.angle_beta   90.00
_cell.angle_gamma   90.00
#
_symmetry.space_group_name_H-M   'P 1'
#
loop_
_entity.id
_entity.type
_entity.pdbx_description
1 polymer ?
#
loop_
_entity_poly.entity_id
_entity_poly.type
_entity_poly.pdbx_seq_one_letter_code
_entity_poly.pdbx_strand_id
1 'polypeptide(L)' 'MLVRMASNQQTRPGIGELAKDTASGRIGVVMGEVGARVQIRPIGGGVEWDARPDDVVALTAREELSARLSIRNGNSRDGL' A
#
# COMPACT_ATOMS: atom_id res chain seq x y z
N MET A 1 -21.96 -1.54 21.17
CA MET A 1 -21.13 -0.60 20.37
C MET A 1 -20.76 -1.32 19.08
N LEU A 2 -21.51 -1.08 18.00
CA LEU A 2 -21.38 -1.84 16.75
C LEU A 2 -20.14 -1.37 16.00
N VAL A 3 -19.14 -2.27 15.87
CA VAL A 3 -17.98 -2.09 14.98
C VAL A 3 -18.54 -1.92 13.57
N ARG A 4 -18.40 -0.72 13.00
CA ARG A 4 -18.92 -0.41 11.66
C ARG A 4 -18.22 -1.30 10.64
N MET A 5 -18.96 -2.29 10.15
CA MET A 5 -18.57 -3.12 9.01
C MET A 5 -18.54 -2.28 7.73
N ALA A 6 -17.45 -2.47 6.99
CA ALA A 6 -17.19 -2.17 5.58
C ALA A 6 -18.35 -1.57 4.78
N SER A 7 -18.26 -0.28 4.46
CA SER A 7 -18.92 0.25 3.27
C SER A 7 -18.01 -0.05 2.08
N ASN A 8 -18.42 -1.01 1.25
CA ASN A 8 -17.77 -1.45 0.02
C ASN A 8 -17.90 -0.40 -1.11
N GLN A 9 -17.60 0.86 -0.81
CA GLN A 9 -17.32 1.91 -1.77
C GLN A 9 -15.84 2.20 -1.56
N GLN A 10 -14.98 1.39 -2.19
CA GLN A 10 -13.54 1.51 -2.02
C GLN A 10 -13.07 2.77 -2.73
N THR A 11 -13.23 3.91 -2.05
CA THR A 11 -12.52 5.13 -2.35
C THR A 11 -11.04 4.75 -2.45
N ARG A 12 -10.38 5.22 -3.52
CA ARG A 12 -8.94 5.00 -3.71
C ARG A 12 -8.19 5.31 -2.41
N PRO A 13 -7.18 4.52 -2.03
CA PRO A 13 -6.40 4.75 -0.82
C PRO A 13 -5.92 6.19 -0.74
N GLY A 14 -6.11 6.81 0.42
CA GLY A 14 -5.68 8.18 0.66
C GLY A 14 -4.16 8.30 0.83
N ILE A 15 -3.66 9.54 0.79
CA ILE A 15 -2.25 9.83 1.11
C ILE A 15 -1.94 9.34 2.52
N GLY A 16 -0.84 8.61 2.66
CA GLY A 16 -0.41 7.96 3.91
C GLY A 16 -0.99 6.56 4.12
N GLU A 17 -1.94 6.13 3.30
CA GLU A 17 -2.52 4.78 3.38
C GLU A 17 -1.72 3.77 2.55
N LEU A 18 -1.83 2.49 2.93
CA LEU A 18 -1.25 1.39 2.18
C LEU A 18 -2.08 1.09 0.95
N ALA A 19 -1.40 0.94 -0.18
CA ALA A 19 -2.00 0.57 -1.45
C ALA A 19 -1.19 -0.51 -2.16
N LYS A 20 -1.91 -1.28 -2.98
CA LYS A 20 -1.35 -2.26 -3.90
C LYS A 20 -1.49 -1.71 -5.29
N ASP A 21 -0.38 -1.63 -6.00
CA ASP A 21 -0.35 -1.42 -7.44
C ASP A 21 -0.58 -2.77 -8.11
N THR A 22 -1.76 -2.99 -8.67
CA THR A 22 -2.13 -4.26 -9.29
C THR A 22 -1.39 -4.55 -10.59
N ALA A 23 -0.88 -3.53 -11.27
CA ALA A 23 -0.11 -3.71 -12.50
C ALA A 23 1.27 -4.30 -12.24
N SER A 24 1.91 -3.91 -11.13
CA SER A 24 3.24 -4.41 -10.75
C SER A 24 3.24 -5.43 -9.60
N GLY A 25 2.12 -5.58 -8.91
CA GLY A 25 1.99 -6.41 -7.69
C GLY A 25 2.70 -5.82 -6.46
N ARG A 26 3.27 -4.61 -6.57
CA ARG A 26 4.00 -3.96 -5.48
C ARG A 26 3.05 -3.32 -4.47
N ILE A 27 3.47 -3.31 -3.21
CA ILE A 27 2.74 -2.71 -2.10
C ILE A 27 3.57 -1.59 -1.51
N GLY A 28 2.93 -0.45 -1.24
CA GLY A 28 3.58 0.71 -0.64
C GLY A 28 2.59 1.69 -0.02
N VAL A 29 3.11 2.84 0.40
CA VAL A 29 2.34 3.93 0.99
C VAL A 29 2.08 4.97 -0.10
N VAL A 30 0.83 5.42 -0.24
CA VAL A 30 0.49 6.52 -1.15
C VAL A 30 1.10 7.81 -0.64
N MET A 31 1.90 8.47 -1.46
CA MET A 31 2.59 9.72 -1.12
C MET A 31 1.84 10.94 -1.66
N GLY A 32 1.07 10.78 -2.74
CA GLY A 32 0.35 11.85 -3.39
C GLY A 32 -0.02 11.50 -4.82
N GLU A 33 -0.67 12.44 -5.50
CA GLU A 33 -0.92 12.37 -6.93
C GLU A 33 -0.10 13.47 -7.63
N VAL A 34 0.57 13.11 -8.72
CA VAL A 34 1.34 14.03 -9.57
C VAL A 34 0.87 13.86 -11.00
N GLY A 35 0.16 14.87 -11.52
CA GLY A 35 -0.50 14.76 -12.82
C GLY A 35 -1.54 13.63 -12.83
N ALA A 36 -1.41 12.69 -13.77
CA ALA A 36 -2.32 11.54 -13.91
C ALA A 36 -1.80 10.26 -13.22
N ARG A 37 -0.85 10.39 -12.29
CA ARG A 37 -0.19 9.27 -11.61
C ARG A 37 -0.32 9.39 -10.10
N VAL A 38 -0.41 8.25 -9.43
CA VAL A 38 -0.29 8.14 -7.98
C VAL A 38 1.16 7.80 -7.67
N GLN A 39 1.81 8.57 -6.80
CA GLN A 39 3.14 8.25 -6.29
C GLN A 39 3.03 7.33 -5.09
N ILE A 40 3.75 6.21 -5.13
CA ILE A 40 3.76 5.21 -4.06
C ILE A 40 5.21 4.97 -3.62
N ARG A 41 5.43 4.92 -2.30
CA ARG A 41 6.73 4.60 -1.69
C ARG A 41 6.73 3.19 -1.10
N PRO A 42 7.82 2.40 -1.23
CA PRO A 42 7.87 1.10 -0.57
C PRO A 42 7.81 1.24 0.97
N ILE A 43 7.18 0.28 1.64
CA ILE A 43 6.97 0.32 3.11
C ILE A 43 8.30 0.40 3.88
N GLY A 44 9.35 -0.27 3.38
CA GLY A 44 10.70 -0.24 3.96
C GLY A 44 11.54 0.99 3.60
N GLY A 45 10.98 1.94 2.85
CA GLY A 45 11.73 3.03 2.22
C GLY A 45 12.31 2.63 0.86
N GLY A 46 12.99 3.57 0.21
CA GLY A 46 13.50 3.42 -1.16
C GLY A 46 12.85 4.39 -2.13
N VAL A 47 13.02 4.11 -3.43
CA VAL A 47 12.59 5.00 -4.52
C VAL A 47 11.08 4.89 -4.72
N GLU A 48 10.41 6.04 -4.80
CA GLU A 48 8.99 6.12 -5.16
C GLU A 48 8.76 5.66 -6.59
N TRP A 49 7.55 5.16 -6.88
CA TRP A 49 7.15 4.82 -8.22
C TRP A 49 5.77 5.37 -8.56
N ASP A 50 5.60 5.68 -9.85
CA ASP A 50 4.33 6.09 -10.42
C ASP A 50 3.43 4.89 -10.73
N ALA A 51 2.22 4.90 -10.19
CA ALA A 51 1.15 3.95 -10.52
C ALA A 51 0.01 4.65 -11.27
N ARG A 52 -0.75 3.89 -12.07
CA ARG A 52 -2.00 4.41 -12.66
C ARG A 52 -3.05 4.43 -11.56
N PRO A 53 -3.86 5.50 -11.41
CA PRO A 53 -4.87 5.55 -10.37
C PRO A 53 -5.86 4.38 -10.39
N ASP A 54 -6.16 3.83 -11.58
CA ASP A 54 -7.07 2.68 -11.73
C ASP A 54 -6.46 1.35 -11.26
N ASP A 55 -5.13 1.27 -11.15
CA ASP A 55 -4.40 0.10 -10.66
C ASP A 55 -4.09 0.19 -9.15
N VAL A 56 -4.45 1.30 -8.49
CA VAL A 56 -4.17 1.54 -7.07
C VAL A 56 -5.38 1.15 -6.24
N VAL A 57 -5.25 0.02 -5.53
CA VAL A 57 -6.32 -0.53 -4.70
C VAL A 57 -5.92 -0.58 -3.23
N ALA A 58 -6.90 -0.44 -2.34
CA ALA A 58 -6.68 -0.64 -0.91
C ALA A 58 -6.39 -2.11 -0.62
N LEU A 59 -5.59 -2.36 0.41
CA LEU A 59 -5.31 -3.71 0.86
C LEU A 59 -6.48 -4.26 1.68
N THR A 60 -6.67 -5.57 1.61
CA THR A 60 -7.40 -6.27 2.65
C THR A 60 -6.62 -6.25 3.96
N ALA A 61 -7.30 -6.38 5.11
CA ALA A 61 -6.63 -6.45 6.42
C ALA A 61 -5.57 -7.57 6.50
N ARG A 62 -5.79 -8.68 5.77
CA ARG A 62 -4.84 -9.78 5.66
C ARG A 62 -3.59 -9.38 4.87
N GLU A 63 -3.77 -8.75 3.71
CA GLU A 63 -2.65 -8.27 2.89
C GLU A 63 -1.84 -7.21 3.65
N GLU A 64 -2.49 -6.29 4.35
CA GLU A 64 -1.81 -5.28 5.15
C GLU A 64 -0.94 -5.91 6.24
N LEU A 65 -1.51 -6.87 6.99
CA LEU A 65 -0.75 -7.60 8.01
C LEU A 65 0.44 -8.33 7.40
N SER A 66 0.23 -9.06 6.30
CA SER A 66 1.31 -9.77 5.59
C SER A 66 2.40 -8.83 5.10
N ALA A 67 2.04 -7.66 4.55
CA ALA A 67 3.00 -6.68 4.08
C ALA A 67 3.86 -6.12 5.22
N ARG A 68 3.23 -5.73 6.34
CA ARG A 68 3.94 -5.25 7.54
C ARG A 68 4.85 -6.32 8.15
N LEU A 69 4.43 -7.57 8.16
CA LEU A 69 5.24 -8.70 8.62
C LEU A 69 6.43 -8.97 7.69
N SER A 70 6.25 -8.89 6.38
CA SER A 70 7.32 -9.14 5.42
C SER A 70 8.47 -8.13 5.58
N ILE A 71 8.18 -6.87 5.89
CA ILE A 71 9.22 -5.87 6.17
C ILE A 71 10.00 -6.24 7.44
N ARG A 72 9.29 -6.60 8.52
CA ARG A 72 9.94 -7.03 9.77
C ARG A 72 10.81 -8.27 9.54
N ASN A 73 10.31 -9.25 8.80
CA ASN A 73 11.05 -10.48 8.51
C ASN A 73 12.24 -10.23 7.58
N GLY A 74 12.12 -9.34 6.59
CA GLY A 74 13.25 -8.93 5.75
C GLY A 74 14.37 -8.31 6.58
N ASN A 75 14.02 -7.37 7.46
CA ASN A 75 14.97 -6.72 8.36
C ASN A 75 15.64 -7.69 9.35
N SER A 76 14.96 -8.78 9.74
CA SER A 76 15.55 -9.81 10.61
C SER A 76 16.51 -10.76 9.89
N ARG A 77 16.47 -10.84 8.56
CA ARG A 77 17.33 -11.74 7.76
C ARG A 77 18.65 -11.10 7.34
N ASP A 78 18.70 -9.77 7.29
CA ASP A 78 19.93 -9.00 6.97
C ASP A 78 20.82 -8.75 8.21
N GLY A 79 20.47 -9.32 9.36
CA GLY A 79 21.18 -9.14 10.64
C GLY A 79 22.00 -10.36 11.10
N LEU A 80 22.36 -11.29 10.21
CA LEU A 80 23.21 -12.46 10.51
C LEU A 80 24.53 -12.40 9.73
#